data_AF-A0ABD3QYG7-F1
#
_entry.id   AF-A0ABD3QYG7-F1
#
_cell.length_a   1.000
_cell.length_b   1.000
_cell.length_c   1.000
_cell.angle_alpha   90.00
_cell.angle_beta   90.00
_cell.angle_gamma   90.00
#
_symmetry.space_group_name_H-M   'P 1'
#
loop_
_entity.id
_entity.type
_entity.pdbx_description
1 polymer ?
#
loop_
_entity_poly.entity_id
_entity_poly.type
_entity_poly.pdbx_seq_one_letter_code
_entity_poly.pdbx_strand_id
1 'polypeptide(L)'
;MLRSAILITDDLGNFGFTELGLKIIAGDFETPEDMRDSTARLLAAIGKVGNGHMDDNVDVEMSPANYTSTWGSATERMSSSMSSIHFGHHITLSKSKGLSKSMAMKLNLHTKWGSPPERWLNVLMVMLEKKLGVALIPKL
;
A
#
# COMPACT_ATOMS: atom_id res chain seq x y z
N MET A 1 21.71 -17.29 6.68
CA MET A 1 21.51 -15.88 7.09
C MET A 1 21.99 -14.91 6.02
N LEU A 2 23.20 -15.10 5.47
CA LEU A 2 23.76 -14.29 4.36
C LEU A 2 22.87 -14.26 3.11
N ARG A 3 22.33 -15.39 2.65
CA ARG A 3 21.47 -15.42 1.45
C ARG A 3 20.19 -14.59 1.54
N SER A 4 19.54 -14.58 2.70
CA SER A 4 18.33 -13.76 2.89
C SER A 4 18.65 -12.25 2.80
N ALA A 5 19.83 -11.84 3.27
CA ALA A 5 20.25 -10.45 3.19
C ALA A 5 20.61 -10.06 1.75
N ILE A 6 21.40 -10.89 1.07
CA ILE A 6 21.82 -10.69 -0.34
C ILE A 6 20.61 -10.64 -1.28
N LEU A 7 19.63 -11.53 -1.10
CA LEU A 7 18.39 -11.52 -1.88
C LEU A 7 17.66 -10.16 -1.77
N ILE A 8 17.57 -9.62 -0.56
CA ILE A 8 16.81 -8.39 -0.28
C ILE A 8 17.58 -7.16 -0.76
N THR A 9 18.90 -7.11 -0.54
CA THR A 9 19.70 -5.91 -0.85
C THR A 9 20.16 -5.86 -2.30
N ASP A 10 20.52 -7.00 -2.87
CA ASP A 10 21.26 -7.06 -4.14
C ASP A 10 20.38 -7.57 -5.28
N ASP A 11 19.60 -8.65 -5.06
CA ASP A 11 18.84 -9.30 -6.14
C ASP A 11 17.46 -8.65 -6.39
N LEU A 12 16.75 -8.23 -5.34
CA LEU A 12 15.49 -7.48 -5.45
C LEU A 12 15.72 -5.98 -5.68
N GLY A 13 16.84 -5.46 -5.20
CA GLY A 13 17.11 -4.03 -5.15
C GLY A 13 16.08 -3.25 -4.30
N ASN A 14 16.20 -1.93 -4.31
CA ASN A 14 15.49 -1.07 -3.36
C ASN A 14 13.96 -1.04 -3.54
N PHE A 15 13.46 -1.35 -4.74
CA PHE A 15 12.03 -1.30 -5.07
C PHE A 15 11.43 -2.66 -5.48
N GLY A 16 12.23 -3.72 -5.60
CA GLY A 16 11.74 -5.04 -6.01
C GLY A 16 11.30 -5.14 -7.48
N PHE A 17 11.49 -4.09 -8.29
CA PHE A 17 11.16 -4.09 -9.73
C PHE A 17 12.22 -4.80 -10.57
N THR A 18 12.41 -6.09 -10.30
CA THR A 18 13.36 -6.96 -11.01
C THR A 18 12.63 -8.18 -11.58
N GLU A 19 13.27 -8.89 -12.52
CA GLU A 19 12.75 -10.18 -13.01
C GLU A 19 12.49 -11.15 -11.85
N LEU A 20 13.33 -11.10 -10.81
CA LEU A 20 13.17 -11.90 -9.62
C LEU A 20 11.92 -11.51 -8.82
N GLY A 21 11.67 -10.20 -8.66
CA GLY A 21 10.45 -9.71 -8.04
C GLY A 21 9.20 -10.17 -8.77
N LEU A 22 9.20 -10.15 -10.11
CA LEU A 22 8.10 -10.66 -10.92
C LEU A 22 7.87 -12.16 -10.70
N LYS A 23 8.93 -12.97 -10.67
CA LYS A 23 8.84 -14.41 -10.35
C LYS A 23 8.28 -14.67 -8.97
N ILE A 24 8.67 -13.88 -7.96
CA ILE A 24 8.15 -14.00 -6.61
C ILE A 24 6.64 -13.71 -6.59
N ILE A 25 6.18 -12.65 -7.23
CA ILE A 25 4.75 -12.30 -7.25
C ILE A 25 3.94 -13.34 -8.05
N ALA A 26 4.52 -13.88 -9.14
CA ALA A 26 3.89 -14.96 -9.92
C ALA A 26 3.80 -16.29 -9.15
N GLY A 27 4.58 -16.44 -8.08
CA GLY A 27 4.68 -17.69 -7.31
C GLY A 27 5.67 -18.70 -7.88
N ASP A 28 6.48 -18.31 -8.87
CA ASP A 28 7.45 -19.14 -9.57
C ASP A 28 8.87 -19.06 -8.96
N PHE A 29 9.00 -18.46 -7.78
CA PHE A 29 10.28 -18.34 -7.10
C PHE A 29 10.68 -19.64 -6.39
N GLU A 30 11.74 -20.28 -6.87
CA GLU A 30 12.34 -21.43 -6.22
C GLU A 30 13.17 -21.00 -5.01
N THR A 31 12.72 -21.40 -3.82
CA THR A 31 13.41 -21.08 -2.58
C THR A 31 14.68 -21.94 -2.42
N PRO A 32 15.88 -21.33 -2.29
CA PRO A 32 17.11 -22.07 -2.00
C PRO A 32 17.06 -22.78 -0.64
N GLU A 33 17.66 -23.97 -0.55
CA GLU A 33 17.68 -24.78 0.70
C GLU A 33 18.34 -24.07 1.90
N ASP A 34 19.28 -23.16 1.64
CA ASP A 34 20.01 -22.40 2.66
C ASP A 34 19.33 -21.08 3.06
N MET A 35 18.13 -20.83 2.51
CA MET A 35 17.30 -19.69 2.89
C MET A 35 16.66 -19.90 4.27
N ARG A 36 16.57 -18.83 5.06
CA ARG A 36 15.88 -18.89 6.34
C ARG A 36 14.40 -19.21 6.13
N ASP A 37 13.88 -20.18 6.89
CA ASP A 37 12.46 -20.62 6.83
C ASP A 37 11.46 -19.46 6.90
N SER A 38 11.69 -18.47 7.77
CA SER A 38 10.82 -17.29 7.86
C SER A 38 10.78 -16.45 6.58
N THR A 39 11.91 -16.33 5.88
CA THR A 39 12.00 -15.60 4.60
C THR A 39 11.33 -16.41 3.50
N ALA A 40 11.59 -17.71 3.44
CA ALA A 40 10.95 -18.62 2.49
C ALA A 40 9.41 -18.55 2.59
N ARG A 41 8.87 -18.65 3.82
CA ARG A 41 7.43 -18.54 4.07
C ARG A 41 6.85 -17.20 3.64
N LEU A 42 7.58 -16.11 3.88
CA LEU A 42 7.16 -14.77 3.46
C LEU A 42 7.07 -14.67 1.93
N LEU A 43 8.10 -15.12 1.21
CA LEU A 43 8.13 -15.08 -0.26
C LEU A 43 7.02 -15.95 -0.87
N ALA A 44 6.80 -17.15 -0.32
CA ALA A 44 5.70 -18.02 -0.74
C ALA A 44 4.32 -17.40 -0.49
N ALA A 45 4.15 -16.70 0.64
CA ALA A 45 2.91 -15.98 0.93
C ALA A 45 2.68 -14.81 -0.04
N ILE A 46 3.73 -14.06 -0.39
CA ILE A 46 3.67 -13.01 -1.41
C ILE A 46 3.22 -13.60 -2.76
N GLY A 47 3.84 -14.69 -3.21
CA GLY A 47 3.46 -15.35 -4.46
C GLY A 47 2.04 -15.91 -4.46
N LYS A 48 1.57 -16.46 -3.33
CA LYS A 48 0.20 -16.93 -3.20
C LYS A 48 -0.83 -15.81 -3.37
N VAL A 49 -0.55 -14.63 -2.82
CA VAL A 49 -1.43 -13.46 -2.97
C VAL A 49 -1.30 -12.87 -4.37
N GLY A 50 -0.07 -12.71 -4.86
CA GLY A 50 0.22 -12.13 -6.17
C GLY A 50 -0.42 -12.89 -7.33
N ASN A 51 -0.24 -14.21 -7.37
CA ASN A 51 -0.81 -15.06 -8.42
C ASN A 51 -2.35 -15.02 -8.44
N GLY A 52 -3.00 -14.77 -7.30
CA GLY A 52 -4.45 -14.63 -7.22
C GLY A 52 -5.01 -13.31 -7.77
N HIS A 53 -4.15 -12.31 -8.00
CA HIS A 53 -4.53 -10.94 -8.36
C HIS A 53 -3.75 -10.36 -9.55
N MET A 54 -2.91 -11.17 -10.21
CA MET A 54 -2.07 -10.73 -11.33
C MET A 54 -2.87 -10.24 -12.56
N ASP A 55 -4.05 -10.82 -12.78
CA ASP A 55 -4.98 -10.44 -13.87
C ASP A 55 -6.03 -9.40 -13.45
N ASP A 56 -6.09 -9.06 -12.17
CA ASP A 56 -6.96 -7.98 -11.72
C ASP A 56 -6.33 -6.67 -12.20
N ASN A 57 -6.78 -6.17 -13.36
CA ASN A 57 -6.54 -4.79 -13.77
C ASN A 57 -7.19 -3.90 -12.70
N VAL A 58 -6.45 -3.62 -11.64
CA VAL A 58 -6.85 -2.64 -10.63
C VAL A 58 -6.77 -1.30 -11.33
N ASP A 59 -7.93 -0.75 -11.69
CA ASP A 59 -8.01 0.62 -12.16
C ASP A 59 -7.57 1.54 -11.02
N VAL A 60 -6.34 2.03 -11.14
CA VAL A 60 -5.72 2.91 -10.14
C VAL A 60 -6.19 4.36 -10.33
N GLU A 61 -7.11 4.64 -11.25
CA GLU A 61 -7.62 5.98 -11.47
C GLU A 61 -8.72 6.36 -10.47
N MET A 62 -8.39 7.31 -9.61
CA MET A 62 -9.34 7.97 -8.74
C MET A 62 -10.25 8.88 -9.56
N SER A 63 -11.52 8.48 -9.74
CA SER A 63 -12.54 9.37 -10.29
C SER A 63 -13.04 10.38 -9.23
N PRO A 64 -13.62 11.53 -9.64
CA PRO A 64 -14.26 12.44 -8.69
C PRO A 64 -15.41 11.76 -7.91
N ALA A 65 -16.13 10.83 -8.54
CA ALA A 65 -17.19 10.06 -7.89
C ALA A 65 -16.63 9.12 -6.82
N ASN A 66 -15.50 8.45 -7.11
CA ASN A 66 -14.79 7.60 -6.15
C ASN A 66 -14.33 8.42 -4.95
N TYR A 67 -13.76 9.61 -5.21
CA TYR A 67 -13.37 10.53 -4.15
C TYR A 67 -14.55 10.96 -3.29
N THR A 68 -15.66 11.38 -3.91
CA THR A 68 -16.86 11.82 -3.18
C THR A 68 -17.48 10.68 -2.37
N SER A 69 -17.60 9.49 -2.95
CA SER A 69 -18.15 8.32 -2.26
C SER A 69 -17.29 7.95 -1.05
N THR A 70 -15.97 7.84 -1.25
CA THR A 70 -15.02 7.41 -0.20
C THR A 70 -15.00 8.37 0.97
N TRP A 71 -14.84 9.67 0.69
CA TRP A 71 -14.73 10.68 1.75
C TRP A 71 -16.09 11.17 2.25
N GLY A 72 -17.18 10.98 1.49
CA GLY A 72 -18.54 11.27 1.94
C GLY A 72 -19.03 10.29 3.01
N SER A 73 -18.57 9.04 2.98
CA SER A 73 -18.89 8.02 3.99
C SER A 73 -17.91 7.96 5.17
N ALA A 74 -16.88 8.81 5.19
CA ALA A 74 -15.85 8.76 6.21
C ALA A 74 -16.33 9.34 7.56
N THR A 75 -16.01 8.67 8.67
CA THR A 75 -16.32 9.13 10.03
C THR A 75 -15.14 9.88 10.62
N GLU A 76 -15.33 11.14 11.00
CA GLU A 76 -14.26 12.02 11.51
C GLU A 76 -13.58 11.52 12.79
N ARG A 77 -14.30 10.76 13.63
CA ARG A 77 -13.76 10.15 14.86
C ARG A 77 -12.52 9.27 14.60
N MET A 78 -12.30 8.80 13.37
CA MET A 78 -11.13 8.01 12.97
C MET A 78 -9.91 8.85 12.56
N SER A 79 -9.82 10.10 13.02
CA SER A 79 -8.71 11.00 12.69
C SER A 79 -7.54 10.89 13.66
N SER A 80 -6.39 10.46 13.16
CA SER A 80 -5.10 10.97 13.61
C SER A 80 -4.16 11.05 12.41
N SER A 81 -3.88 12.27 11.94
CA SER A 81 -2.81 12.51 10.99
C SER A 81 -1.83 13.50 11.60
N MET A 82 -0.54 13.17 11.55
CA MET A 82 0.56 14.07 11.90
C MET A 82 0.53 15.36 11.05
N SER A 83 -0.18 15.36 9.93
CA SER A 83 -0.16 16.44 8.93
C SER A 83 -1.12 17.60 9.19
N SER A 84 -1.76 17.69 10.36
CA SER A 84 -2.84 18.68 10.68
C SER A 84 -4.09 18.66 9.77
N ILE A 85 -4.03 17.91 8.67
CA ILE A 85 -5.14 17.66 7.75
C ILE A 85 -5.91 16.44 8.26
N HIS A 86 -6.97 16.67 9.03
CA HIS A 86 -7.89 15.62 9.46
C HIS A 86 -8.95 15.30 8.39
N PHE A 87 -9.63 14.16 8.55
CA PHE A 87 -10.63 13.65 7.61
C PHE A 87 -11.78 14.65 7.35
N GLY A 88 -12.09 15.53 8.29
CA GLY A 88 -13.09 16.60 8.12
C GLY A 88 -12.83 17.50 6.91
N HIS A 89 -11.56 17.75 6.57
CA HIS A 89 -11.21 18.47 5.34
C HIS A 89 -11.65 17.70 4.11
N HIS A 90 -11.33 16.41 4.03
CA HIS A 90 -11.70 15.58 2.90
C HIS A 90 -13.22 15.37 2.79
N ILE A 91 -13.92 15.22 3.92
CA ILE A 91 -15.39 15.18 4.00
C ILE A 91 -16.02 16.50 3.52
N THR A 92 -15.39 17.64 3.79
CA THR A 92 -15.88 18.93 3.30
C THR A 92 -15.63 19.10 1.81
N LEU A 93 -14.43 18.72 1.34
CA LEU A 93 -14.07 18.76 -0.08
C LEU A 93 -14.98 17.85 -0.93
N SER A 94 -15.40 16.70 -0.40
CA SER A 94 -16.27 15.74 -1.09
C SER A 94 -17.65 16.32 -1.45
N LYS A 95 -18.12 17.32 -0.70
CA LYS A 95 -19.39 18.02 -0.94
C LYS A 95 -19.35 18.99 -2.12
N SER A 96 -18.16 19.33 -2.63
CA SER A 96 -17.98 20.20 -3.79
C SER A 96 -17.49 19.42 -5.00
N LYS A 97 -18.25 19.48 -6.11
CA LYS A 97 -17.89 18.82 -7.38
C LYS A 97 -16.53 19.28 -7.90
N GLY A 98 -16.27 20.60 -7.86
CA GLY A 98 -15.01 21.17 -8.35
C GLY A 98 -13.81 20.74 -7.50
N LEU A 99 -13.96 20.78 -6.18
CA LEU A 99 -12.88 20.41 -5.26
C LEU A 99 -12.61 18.91 -5.27
N SER A 100 -13.67 18.09 -5.36
CA SER A 100 -13.53 16.64 -5.52
C SER A 100 -12.79 16.28 -6.82
N LYS A 101 -13.09 16.97 -7.92
CA LYS A 101 -12.36 16.80 -9.19
C LYS A 101 -10.89 17.16 -9.05
N SER A 102 -10.59 18.31 -8.46
CA SER A 102 -9.20 18.76 -8.25
C SER A 102 -8.42 17.79 -7.37
N MET A 103 -9.04 17.26 -6.30
CA MET A 103 -8.36 16.34 -5.39
C MET A 103 -8.16 14.95 -6.01
N ALA A 104 -9.14 14.44 -6.76
CA ALA A 104 -9.01 13.20 -7.52
C ALA A 104 -7.86 13.31 -8.54
N MET A 105 -7.76 14.42 -9.26
CA MET A 105 -6.66 14.67 -10.20
C MET A 105 -5.28 14.73 -9.50
N LYS A 106 -5.20 15.39 -8.33
CA LYS A 106 -3.96 15.41 -7.53
C LYS A 106 -3.54 13.99 -7.11
N LEU A 107 -4.47 13.18 -6.62
CA LEU A 107 -4.18 11.79 -6.24
C LEU A 107 -3.68 10.99 -7.45
N ASN A 108 -4.34 11.11 -8.60
CA ASN A 108 -3.90 10.44 -9.83
C ASN A 108 -2.51 10.88 -10.28
N LEU A 109 -2.16 12.16 -10.12
CA LEU A 109 -0.82 12.65 -10.44
C LEU A 109 0.23 11.94 -9.58
N HIS A 110 0.02 11.89 -8.26
CA HIS A 110 0.96 11.22 -7.37
C HIS A 110 1.09 9.71 -7.69
N THR A 111 -0.02 9.05 -7.98
CA THR A 111 -0.02 7.61 -8.29
C THR A 111 0.61 7.30 -9.65
N LYS A 112 0.28 8.06 -10.70
CA LYS A 112 0.80 7.83 -12.06
C LYS A 112 2.31 8.12 -12.18
N TRP A 113 2.81 9.11 -11.44
CA TRP A 113 4.22 9.52 -11.51
C TRP A 113 5.09 8.95 -10.39
N GLY A 114 4.52 8.18 -9.46
CA GLY A 114 5.27 7.62 -8.32
C GLY A 114 5.90 8.68 -7.42
N SER A 115 5.36 9.90 -7.41
CA SER A 115 5.88 11.02 -6.62
C SER A 115 4.92 11.29 -5.46
N PRO A 116 5.12 10.69 -4.28
CA PRO A 116 4.22 10.87 -3.16
C PRO A 116 4.34 12.31 -2.62
N PRO A 117 3.25 12.89 -2.08
CA PRO A 117 3.34 14.08 -1.25
C PRO A 117 4.38 13.89 -0.15
N GLU A 118 5.16 14.93 0.14
CA GLU A 118 6.21 14.91 1.18
C GLU A 118 5.69 14.39 2.53
N ARG A 119 4.44 14.74 2.88
CA ARG A 119 3.78 14.24 4.11
C ARG A 119 3.61 12.72 4.18
N TRP A 120 3.55 12.02 3.05
CA TRP A 120 3.42 10.56 3.00
C TRP A 120 4.77 9.87 3.23
N LEU A 121 5.89 10.56 3.06
CA LEU A 121 7.23 10.02 3.32
C LEU A 121 7.51 9.85 4.82
N ASN A 122 6.78 10.58 5.68
CA ASN A 122 6.98 10.60 7.13
C ASN A 122 6.01 9.67 7.88
N VAL A 123 5.47 8.64 7.22
CA VAL A 123 4.52 7.70 7.81
C VAL A 123 5.10 6.29 7.78
N LEU A 124 5.15 5.62 8.94
CA LEU A 124 5.45 4.19 9.01
C LEU A 124 4.15 3.41 8.74
N MET A 125 4.04 2.78 7.58
CA MET A 125 2.98 1.80 7.33
C MET A 125 3.39 0.44 7.90
N VAL A 126 2.67 -0.01 8.92
CA VAL A 126 2.85 -1.36 9.49
C VAL A 126 1.63 -2.19 9.12
N MET A 127 1.83 -3.32 8.45
CA MET A 127 0.76 -4.31 8.29
C MET A 127 0.59 -5.05 9.61
N LEU A 128 -0.49 -4.75 10.32
CA LEU A 128 -0.83 -5.43 11.57
C LEU A 128 -1.89 -6.49 11.29
N GLU A 129 -1.67 -7.70 11.83
CA GLU A 129 -2.64 -8.78 11.77
C GLU A 129 -3.93 -8.32 12.46
N LYS A 130 -5.00 -8.12 11.68
CA LYS A 130 -6.30 -7.75 12.22
C LYS A 130 -6.99 -9.02 12.73
N LYS A 131 -6.80 -9.35 14.02
CA LYS A 131 -7.64 -10.35 14.69
C LYS A 131 -9.05 -9.79 14.87
N LEU A 132 -10.07 -10.52 14.42
CA LEU A 132 -11.46 -10.11 14.53
C LEU A 132 -11.81 -9.84 16.00
N GLY A 133 -12.29 -8.64 16.33
CA GLY A 133 -12.67 -8.27 17.69
C GLY A 133 -11.54 -7.85 18.64
N VAL A 134 -10.28 -7.82 18.20
CA VAL A 134 -9.15 -7.39 19.04
C VAL A 134 -8.62 -6.05 18.58
N ALA A 135 -8.88 -5.00 19.38
CA ALA A 135 -8.31 -3.66 19.22
C ALA A 135 -7.18 -3.46 20.25
N LEU A 136 -6.15 -4.31 20.22
CA LEU A 136 -4.97 -4.14 21.07
C LEU A 136 -3.88 -3.41 20.29
N ILE A 137 -4.06 -2.10 20.11
CA ILE A 137 -2.94 -1.21 19.80
C ILE A 137 -3.06 -0.04 20.76
N PRO A 138 -2.29 0.01 21.86
CA PRO A 138 -2.02 1.30 22.47
C PRO A 138 -1.30 2.11 21.39
N LYS A 139 -1.87 3.27 21.03
CA LYS A 139 -1.36 4.20 20.02
C LYS A 139 0.18 4.11 19.88
N LEU A 140 0.65 3.88 18.65
CA LEU A 140 2.05 4.03 18.27
C LEU A 140 2.53 5.46 18.54
#